data_AF-A0A7R9I8D2-F1
#
_entry.id   AF-A0A7R9I8D2-F1
#
_cell.length_a   1.000
_cell.length_b   1.000
_cell.length_c   1.000
_cell.angle_alpha   90.00
_cell.angle_beta   90.00
_cell.angle_gamma   90.00
#
_symmetry.space_group_name_H-M   'P 1'
#
loop_
_entity.id
_entity.type
_entity.pdbx_description
1 polymer ?
#
loop_
_entity_poly.entity_id
_entity_poly.type
_entity_poly.pdbx_seq_one_letter_code
_entity_poly.pdbx_strand_id
1 'polypeptide(L)'
;DRCPSCRRSLSTTSRNVALEQIAEQCLHPSQGIGVELRPPKQHRVYDCLSGKDLGCQWQGKRSELWRHVKETHGPLAMHLERSKLCFRLTNHNFTINAKTVILFYAMNELFWYHFHQDCKRYC
;
A
#
# COMPACT_ATOMS: atom_id res chain seq x y z
N ASP A 1 14.34 -3.74 -16.09
CA ASP A 1 13.51 -4.96 -15.96
C ASP A 1 12.44 -5.03 -17.04
N ARG A 2 12.31 -6.17 -17.74
CA ARG A 2 11.34 -6.37 -18.85
C ARG A 2 10.45 -7.57 -18.57
N CYS A 3 9.18 -7.48 -18.95
CA CYS A 3 8.22 -8.59 -18.83
C CYS A 3 8.68 -9.78 -19.70
N PRO A 4 8.77 -11.01 -19.15
CA PRO A 4 9.24 -12.17 -19.91
C PRO A 4 8.29 -12.57 -21.06
N SER A 5 7.00 -12.23 -20.96
CA SER A 5 5.99 -12.59 -21.97
C SER A 5 5.93 -11.62 -23.15
N CYS A 6 5.98 -10.31 -22.89
CA CYS A 6 5.78 -9.28 -23.93
C CYS A 6 6.99 -8.36 -24.15
N ARG A 7 8.07 -8.55 -23.38
CA ARG A 7 9.35 -7.79 -23.41
C ARG A 7 9.23 -6.26 -23.21
N ARG A 8 8.06 -5.76 -22.81
CA ARG A 8 7.84 -4.35 -22.42
C ARG A 8 8.53 -4.04 -21.10
N SER A 9 8.93 -2.78 -20.93
CA SER A 9 9.55 -2.28 -19.69
C SER A 9 8.54 -2.36 -18.55
N LEU A 10 8.91 -2.99 -17.44
CA LEU A 10 8.16 -2.94 -16.20
C LEU A 10 8.69 -1.75 -15.41
N SER A 11 7.84 -0.75 -15.12
CA SER A 11 8.24 0.35 -14.25
C SER A 11 8.38 -0.22 -12.84
N THR A 12 9.59 -0.61 -12.49
CA THR A 12 9.90 -1.47 -11.35
C THR A 12 10.06 -0.62 -10.11
N THR A 13 8.92 -0.07 -9.65
CA THR A 13 8.83 0.64 -8.37
C THR A 13 8.71 -0.32 -7.19
N SER A 14 8.32 -1.59 -7.42
CA SER A 14 8.35 -2.70 -6.45
C SER A 14 8.13 -4.04 -7.15
N ARG A 15 8.44 -5.18 -6.49
CA ARG A 15 8.14 -6.52 -7.03
C ARG A 15 6.63 -6.71 -7.18
N ASN A 16 5.87 -6.22 -6.20
CA ASN A 16 4.41 -6.33 -6.17
C ASN A 16 3.75 -5.51 -7.28
N VAL A 17 4.24 -4.30 -7.56
CA VAL A 17 3.75 -3.44 -8.64
C VAL A 17 4.08 -4.05 -10.00
N ALA A 18 5.27 -4.65 -10.15
CA ALA A 18 5.63 -5.37 -11.37
C ALA A 18 4.69 -6.57 -11.61
N LEU A 19 4.34 -7.33 -10.57
CA LEU A 19 3.38 -8.43 -10.67
C LEU A 19 1.96 -7.94 -11.04
N GLU A 20 1.52 -6.80 -10.49
CA GLU A 20 0.25 -6.18 -10.88
C GLU A 20 0.25 -5.78 -12.37
N GLN A 21 1.33 -5.17 -12.86
CA GLN A 21 1.45 -4.78 -14.27
C GLN A 21 1.47 -5.99 -15.23
N ILE A 22 2.13 -7.08 -14.83
CA ILE A 22 2.11 -8.34 -15.59
C ILE A 22 0.69 -8.89 -15.62
N ALA A 23 0.00 -8.91 -14.48
CA ALA A 23 -1.39 -9.37 -14.40
C ALA A 23 -2.29 -8.54 -15.33
N GLU A 24 -2.22 -7.21 -15.31
CA GLU A 24 -3.00 -6.33 -16.19
C GLU A 24 -2.83 -6.64 -17.68
N GLN A 25 -1.61 -6.98 -18.11
CA GLN A 25 -1.35 -7.31 -19.52
C GLN A 25 -1.84 -8.70 -19.92
N CYS A 26 -1.92 -9.64 -18.97
CA CYS A 26 -2.57 -10.92 -19.20
C CYS A 26 -4.09 -10.77 -19.33
N LEU A 27 -4.70 -9.75 -18.72
CA LEU A 27 -6.15 -9.53 -18.76
C LEU A 27 -6.68 -9.03 -20.12
N HIS A 28 -5.80 -8.47 -20.95
CA HIS A 28 -6.13 -8.08 -22.31
C HIS A 28 -5.45 -9.05 -23.27
N PRO A 29 -6.16 -10.11 -23.74
CA PRO A 29 -5.58 -11.05 -24.67
C PRO A 29 -5.20 -10.29 -25.95
N SER A 30 -3.89 -10.13 -26.16
CA SER A 30 -3.38 -9.86 -27.49
C SER A 30 -3.64 -11.11 -28.32
N GLN A 31 -4.32 -10.93 -29.44
CA GLN A 31 -4.61 -11.98 -30.42
C GLN A 31 -3.31 -12.75 -30.72
N GLY A 32 -3.16 -13.97 -30.18
CA GLY A 32 -2.00 -14.80 -30.53
C GLY A 32 -1.52 -15.80 -29.47
N ILE A 33 -1.95 -15.71 -28.21
CA ILE A 33 -1.55 -16.72 -27.20
C ILE A 33 -2.82 -17.40 -26.67
N GLY A 34 -3.03 -18.66 -27.08
CA GLY A 34 -4.14 -19.52 -26.71
C GLY A 34 -4.10 -19.99 -25.24
N VAL A 35 -3.93 -19.06 -24.31
CA VAL A 35 -4.16 -19.32 -22.89
C VAL A 35 -5.61 -18.94 -22.61
N GLU A 36 -6.47 -19.92 -22.35
CA GLU A 36 -7.75 -19.70 -21.66
C GLU A 36 -7.44 -19.15 -20.26
N LEU A 37 -7.25 -17.85 -20.17
CA LEU A 37 -7.24 -17.16 -18.90
C LEU A 37 -8.69 -17.16 -18.43
N ARG A 38 -8.97 -17.98 -17.41
CA ARG A 38 -10.23 -17.94 -16.65
C ARG A 38 -10.65 -16.48 -16.47
N PRO A 39 -11.96 -16.17 -16.53
CA PRO A 39 -12.44 -14.80 -16.42
C PRO A 39 -11.76 -14.11 -15.24
N PRO A 40 -11.26 -12.88 -15.43
CA PRO A 40 -10.44 -12.20 -14.45
C PRO A 40 -11.06 -12.30 -13.07
N LYS A 41 -10.34 -12.85 -12.09
CA LYS A 41 -10.64 -12.48 -10.70
C LYS A 41 -10.46 -10.97 -10.65
N GLN A 42 -11.51 -10.24 -10.27
CA GLN A 42 -11.49 -8.78 -10.13
C GLN A 42 -10.17 -8.36 -9.47
N HIS A 43 -9.50 -7.34 -10.03
CA HIS A 43 -8.27 -6.81 -9.46
C HIS A 43 -8.48 -6.58 -7.97
N ARG A 44 -7.55 -7.08 -7.14
CA ARG A 44 -7.62 -6.88 -5.70
C ARG A 44 -7.54 -5.38 -5.42
N VAL A 45 -8.63 -4.84 -4.88
CA VAL A 45 -8.67 -3.48 -4.35
C VAL A 45 -8.18 -3.48 -2.90
N TYR A 46 -7.56 -2.38 -2.51
CA TYR A 46 -7.02 -2.16 -1.17
C TYR A 46 -7.67 -0.92 -0.55
N ASP A 47 -8.04 -1.04 0.72
CA ASP A 47 -8.52 0.09 1.52
C ASP A 47 -7.37 1.01 1.94
N CYS A 48 -7.63 2.31 2.02
CA CYS A 48 -6.75 3.26 2.70
C CYS A 48 -6.81 3.08 4.22
N LEU A 49 -5.83 2.41 4.82
CA LEU A 49 -5.81 2.18 6.28
C LEU A 49 -5.39 3.42 7.08
N SER A 50 -4.51 4.27 6.55
CA SER A 50 -4.07 5.51 7.22
C SER A 50 -5.22 6.48 7.45
N GLY A 51 -6.10 6.66 6.46
CA GLY A 51 -7.20 7.61 6.53
C GLY A 51 -8.49 7.05 7.15
N LYS A 52 -8.54 5.76 7.49
CA LYS A 52 -9.78 5.08 7.88
C LYS A 52 -10.44 5.71 9.11
N ASP A 53 -9.63 6.01 10.13
CA ASP A 53 -10.11 6.65 11.36
C ASP A 53 -10.42 8.16 11.15
N LEU A 54 -10.06 8.73 9.99
CA LEU A 54 -10.42 10.08 9.53
C LEU A 54 -11.64 10.07 8.58
N GLY A 55 -12.30 8.92 8.39
CA GLY A 55 -13.46 8.78 7.50
C GLY A 55 -13.10 8.59 6.02
N CYS A 56 -11.84 8.27 5.68
CA CYS A 56 -11.47 7.97 4.30
C CYS A 56 -12.11 6.66 3.83
N GLN A 57 -12.80 6.72 2.69
CA GLN A 57 -13.46 5.57 2.04
C GLN A 57 -12.74 5.14 0.75
N TRP A 58 -11.54 5.66 0.51
CA TRP A 58 -10.81 5.36 -0.71
C TRP A 58 -10.47 3.86 -0.82
N GLN A 59 -10.72 3.31 -2.00
CA GLN A 59 -10.35 1.96 -2.40
C GLN A 59 -9.73 2.03 -3.80
N GLY A 60 -8.64 1.29 -4.02
CA GLY A 60 -7.97 1.31 -5.31
C GLY A 60 -6.85 0.28 -5.41
N LYS A 61 -6.02 0.42 -6.44
CA LYS A 61 -4.89 -0.49 -6.68
C LYS A 61 -3.78 -0.23 -5.67
N ARG A 62 -2.94 -1.24 -5.41
CA ARG A 62 -1.76 -1.07 -4.52
C ARG A 62 -0.82 0.00 -5.05
N SER A 63 -0.63 0.05 -6.37
CA SER A 63 0.20 1.05 -7.05
C SER A 63 -0.28 2.50 -6.82
N GLU A 64 -1.57 2.71 -6.57
CA GLU A 64 -2.16 4.03 -6.36
C GLU A 64 -2.15 4.45 -4.88
N LEU A 65 -2.00 3.48 -3.98
CA LEU A 65 -2.13 3.64 -2.55
C LEU A 65 -1.13 4.64 -1.97
N TRP A 66 0.13 4.58 -2.40
CA TRP A 66 1.16 5.54 -1.98
C TRP A 66 0.81 6.98 -2.37
N ARG A 67 0.44 7.19 -3.64
CA ARG A 67 0.06 8.49 -4.17
C ARG A 67 -1.15 9.05 -3.40
N HIS A 68 -2.19 8.24 -3.24
CA HIS A 68 -3.38 8.62 -2.50
C HIS A 68 -3.06 9.05 -1.06
N VAL A 69 -2.35 8.22 -0.29
CA VAL A 69 -2.01 8.58 1.10
C VAL A 69 -1.11 9.81 1.14
N LYS A 70 -0.15 9.95 0.23
CA LYS A 70 0.73 11.13 0.17
C LYS A 70 -0.04 12.43 -0.13
N GLU A 71 -1.01 12.40 -1.03
CA GLU A 71 -1.77 13.58 -1.46
C GLU A 71 -2.91 13.92 -0.50
N THR A 72 -3.61 12.91 0.04
CA THR A 72 -4.81 13.11 0.88
C THR A 72 -4.51 13.05 2.39
N HIS A 73 -3.49 12.30 2.80
CA HIS A 73 -3.12 12.04 4.18
C HIS A 73 -1.62 12.26 4.42
N GLY A 74 -1.06 13.34 3.86
CA GLY A 74 0.39 13.61 3.84
C GLY A 74 1.14 13.33 5.16
N PRO A 75 0.65 13.75 6.33
CA PRO A 75 1.28 13.44 7.62
C PRO A 75 1.38 11.93 7.97
N LEU A 76 0.58 11.09 7.31
CA LEU A 76 0.52 9.64 7.47
C LEU A 76 1.22 8.88 6.33
N ALA A 77 1.87 9.59 5.40
CA ALA A 77 2.75 9.03 4.39
C ALA A 77 4.21 9.32 4.74
N MET A 78 5.03 8.29 4.92
CA MET A 78 6.43 8.47 5.28
C MET A 78 7.37 7.77 4.30
N HIS A 79 8.27 8.55 3.69
CA HIS A 79 9.30 8.03 2.82
C HIS A 79 10.59 7.81 3.60
N LEU A 80 11.11 6.58 3.59
CA LEU A 80 12.34 6.21 4.28
C LEU A 80 13.48 6.07 3.29
N GLU A 81 14.36 7.07 3.29
CA GLU A 81 15.61 7.06 2.52
C GLU A 81 16.77 6.37 3.28
N ARG A 82 16.61 6.12 4.59
CA ARG A 82 17.62 5.51 5.46
C ARG A 82 17.11 4.20 6.08
N SER A 83 18.05 3.35 6.50
CA SER A 83 17.79 2.01 7.03
C SER A 83 17.11 1.98 8.41
N LYS A 84 16.93 3.11 9.09
CA LYS A 84 16.38 3.15 10.44
C LYS A 84 15.40 4.30 10.64
N LEU A 85 14.23 3.97 11.16
CA LEU A 85 13.22 4.90 11.63
C LEU A 85 13.06 4.75 13.15
N CYS A 86 12.88 5.86 13.86
CA CYS A 86 12.56 5.85 15.28
C CYS A 86 11.23 6.58 15.50
N PHE A 87 10.22 5.87 15.98
CA PHE A 87 9.00 6.48 16.48
C PHE A 87 9.23 6.86 17.92
N ARG A 88 9.18 8.17 18.21
CA ARG A 88 9.20 8.68 19.57
C ARG A 88 7.79 9.11 19.95
N LEU A 89 7.22 8.45 20.94
CA LEU A 89 5.99 8.88 21.57
C LEU A 89 6.34 9.91 22.65
N THR A 90 5.84 11.12 22.51
CA THR A 90 5.98 12.21 23.49
C THR A 90 4.63 12.50 24.13
N ASN A 91 4.61 13.01 25.38
CA ASN A 91 3.39 13.34 26.12
C ASN A 91 2.46 12.14 26.34
N HIS A 92 2.98 11.07 26.96
CA HIS A 92 2.18 9.88 27.29
C HIS A 92 1.03 10.25 28.23
N ASN A 93 -0.17 10.33 27.67
CA ASN A 93 -1.41 10.35 28.44
C ASN A 93 -2.06 8.96 28.34
N PHE A 94 -1.81 8.12 29.34
CA PHE A 94 -2.36 6.76 29.42
C PHE A 94 -3.87 6.71 29.68
N THR A 95 -4.53 7.86 29.82
CA THR A 95 -6.00 7.94 29.93
C THR A 95 -6.69 7.95 28.58
N ILE A 96 -5.95 8.12 27.48
CA ILE A 96 -6.50 8.22 26.13
C ILE A 96 -6.23 6.93 25.36
N ASN A 97 -7.26 6.46 24.65
CA ASN A 97 -7.09 5.45 23.60
C ASN A 97 -6.58 6.13 22.34
N ALA A 98 -5.46 5.65 21.79
CA ALA A 98 -4.91 6.19 20.55
C ALA A 98 -4.65 5.06 19.57
N LYS A 99 -5.08 5.26 18.32
CA LYS A 99 -4.76 4.38 17.21
C LYS A 99 -4.23 5.23 16.07
N THR A 100 -3.18 4.77 15.42
CA THR A 100 -2.63 5.45 14.26
C THR A 100 -2.08 4.41 13.30
N VAL A 101 -2.39 4.58 12.02
CA VAL A 101 -1.83 3.77 10.94
C VAL A 101 -1.07 4.68 10.00
N ILE A 102 0.18 4.35 9.74
CA ILE A 102 1.06 5.11 8.84
C ILE A 102 1.48 4.18 7.71
N LEU A 103 1.56 4.72 6.50
CA LEU A 103 2.10 4.04 5.34
C LEU A 103 3.56 4.47 5.13
N PHE A 104 4.48 3.50 5.13
CA PHE A 104 5.89 3.74 4.84
C PHE A 104 6.23 3.20 3.46
N TYR A 105 6.93 4.03 2.69
CA TYR A 105 7.61 3.60 1.48
C TYR A 105 9.11 3.49 1.78
N ALA A 106 9.65 2.29 1.68
CA ALA A 106 11.05 1.99 1.94
C ALA A 106 11.51 0.86 1.02
N MET A 107 12.73 0.93 0.50
CA MET A 107 13.30 -0.14 -0.33
C MET A 107 12.37 -0.57 -1.47
N ASN A 108 11.70 0.39 -2.10
CA ASN A 108 10.74 0.12 -3.17
C ASN A 108 9.58 -0.79 -2.73
N GLU A 109 9.19 -0.79 -1.45
CA GLU A 109 8.05 -1.55 -0.94
C GLU A 109 7.20 -0.69 -0.01
N LEU A 110 5.94 -1.09 0.16
CA LEU A 110 4.97 -0.41 1.02
C LEU A 110 4.67 -1.23 2.27
N PHE A 111 4.81 -0.60 3.43
CA PHE A 111 4.61 -1.18 4.75
C PHE A 111 3.59 -0.38 5.55
N TRP A 112 2.74 -1.10 6.30
CA TRP A 112 1.87 -0.48 7.29
C TRP A 112 2.51 -0.56 8.67
N TYR A 113 2.56 0.56 9.38
CA TYR A 113 2.81 0.56 10.82
C TYR A 113 1.51 0.81 11.54
N HIS A 114 1.16 -0.09 12.44
CA HIS A 114 -0.01 0.01 13.28
C HIS A 114 0.45 0.36 14.69
N PHE A 115 0.07 1.54 15.16
CA PHE A 115 0.23 1.93 16.55
C PHE A 115 -1.12 1.87 17.25
N HIS A 116 -1.13 1.21 18.40
CA HIS A 116 -2.30 1.05 19.26
C HIS A 116 -1.87 1.32 20.71
N GLN A 117 -2.59 2.22 21.37
CA GLN A 117 -2.48 2.49 22.79
C GLN A 117 -3.87 2.33 23.39
N ASP A 118 -3.99 1.37 24.31
CA ASP A 118 -5.20 1.16 25.09
C ASP A 118 -5.03 1.83 26.46
N CYS A 119 -6.01 2.61 26.88
CA CYS A 119 -6.09 3.07 28.25
C CYS A 119 -6.49 1.88 29.13
N LYS A 120 -5.64 1.53 30.10
CA LYS A 120 -6.08 0.63 31.17
C LYS A 120 -7.07 1.42 32.02
N ARG A 121 -8.36 1.08 31.92
CA ARG A 121 -9.28 1.30 33.04
C ARG A 121 -8.73 0.44 34.18
N TYR A 122 -7.98 1.05 35.09
CA TYR A 122 -7.81 0.48 36.41
C TYR A 122 -9.21 0.48 37.02
N CYS A 123 -9.88 -0.68 36.98
CA CYS A 123 -11.03 -0.96 37.81
C CYS A 123 -10.57 -1.04 39.27
#